data_AF-A0A2M9K6J0-F1
#
_entry.id   AF-A0A2M9K6J0-F1
#
_cell.length_a   1.000
_cell.length_b   1.000
_cell.length_c   1.000
_cell.angle_alpha   90.00
_cell.angle_beta   90.00
_cell.angle_gamma   90.00
#
_symmetry.space_group_name_H-M   'P 1'
#
loop_
_entity.id
_entity.type
_entity.pdbx_description
1 polymer ?
#
loop_
_entity_poly.entity_id
_entity_poly.type
_entity_poly.pdbx_seq_one_letter_code
_entity_poly.pdbx_strand_id
1 'polypeptide(L)'
;MGDVLAGNHAVWEFDSDSVLIRFARGMRTPRLWQALGSRRIPLEALSEVTVTAGKRNTVILHAVPRPGADPLMEAAAGQLREARDPYRLVLPGERHPLASAFAEAVRGQLGPDAAEPAPGFLVDVPEPQRNLKASDARVGFDGSAVTFHWSRTGATGTKWKAGDQRYPLSELGGVEWRSPEGPGDGHLRLLPLVPRDGGHETRADHDLAAAVLGTGHGAVHESLPLAAAVLAALPRGRRLTSARGLLPAPPPLH
;
A
#
# COMPACT_ATOMS: atom_id res chain seq x y z
N MET A 1 -4.95 30.81 -1.37
CA MET A 1 -6.11 30.09 -1.93
C MET A 1 -5.50 28.91 -2.67
N GLY A 2 -5.62 27.69 -2.13
CA GLY A 2 -4.90 26.52 -2.65
C GLY A 2 -5.33 26.17 -4.07
N ASP A 3 -4.39 25.74 -4.91
CA ASP A 3 -4.71 25.30 -6.26
C ASP A 3 -5.47 23.96 -6.18
N VAL A 4 -6.71 23.95 -6.70
CA VAL A 4 -7.58 22.77 -6.68
C VAL A 4 -7.64 22.14 -8.07
N LEU A 5 -7.27 20.87 -8.17
CA LEU A 5 -7.33 20.07 -9.39
C LEU A 5 -8.34 18.93 -9.24
N ALA A 6 -9.49 19.08 -9.90
CA ALA A 6 -10.48 18.00 -10.00
C ALA A 6 -10.18 17.11 -11.22
N GLY A 7 -9.98 15.82 -10.99
CA GLY A 7 -9.74 14.82 -12.03
C GLY A 7 -10.64 13.60 -11.89
N ASN A 8 -10.25 12.52 -12.57
CA ASN A 8 -11.01 11.28 -12.55
C ASN A 8 -10.95 10.64 -11.16
N HIS A 9 -12.11 10.45 -10.53
CA HIS A 9 -12.28 9.85 -9.20
C HIS A 9 -11.55 10.52 -8.04
N ALA A 10 -10.88 11.66 -8.23
CA ALA A 10 -10.15 12.35 -7.17
C ALA A 10 -10.07 13.87 -7.40
N VAL A 11 -9.94 14.61 -6.30
CA VAL A 11 -9.63 16.05 -6.28
C VAL A 11 -8.36 16.23 -5.46
N TRP A 12 -7.41 16.96 -6.00
CA TRP A 12 -6.17 17.32 -5.30
C TRP A 12 -6.21 18.80 -4.93
N GLU A 13 -5.74 19.12 -3.75
CA GLU A 13 -5.66 20.47 -3.22
C GLU A 13 -4.26 20.67 -2.67
N PHE A 14 -3.58 21.71 -3.14
CA PHE A 14 -2.27 22.09 -2.62
C PHE A 14 -2.43 23.08 -1.47
N ASP A 15 -1.95 22.68 -0.30
CA ASP A 15 -1.88 23.48 0.93
C ASP A 15 -0.42 23.93 1.17
N SER A 16 -0.16 24.70 2.23
CA SER A 16 1.19 25.25 2.49
C SER A 16 2.28 24.20 2.77
N ASP A 17 1.91 23.02 3.22
CA ASP A 17 2.81 21.97 3.74
C ASP A 17 2.41 20.57 3.26
N SER A 18 1.35 20.45 2.46
CA SER A 18 0.82 19.15 2.04
C SER A 18 -0.01 19.21 0.76
N VAL A 19 -0.19 18.04 0.14
CA VAL A 19 -1.19 17.81 -0.89
C VAL A 19 -2.32 16.98 -0.27
N LEU A 20 -3.53 17.52 -0.27
CA LEU A 20 -4.72 16.81 0.14
C LEU A 20 -5.38 16.14 -1.07
N ILE A 21 -5.46 14.82 -1.03
CA ILE A 21 -6.12 13.99 -2.04
C ILE A 21 -7.48 13.56 -1.51
N ARG A 22 -8.57 14.01 -2.12
CA ARG A 22 -9.94 13.60 -1.77
C ARG A 22 -10.47 12.67 -2.85
N PHE A 23 -10.89 11.48 -2.48
CA PHE A 23 -11.41 10.51 -3.44
C PHE A 23 -12.93 10.62 -3.59
N ALA A 24 -13.40 10.54 -4.84
CA ALA A 24 -14.82 10.60 -5.15
C ALA A 24 -15.55 9.36 -4.63
N ARG A 25 -16.77 9.54 -4.13
CA ARG A 25 -17.66 8.43 -3.75
C ARG A 25 -18.57 8.09 -4.92
N GLY A 26 -18.77 6.80 -5.22
CA GLY A 26 -19.72 6.36 -6.25
C GLY A 26 -19.40 4.99 -6.84
N MET A 27 -20.38 4.39 -7.51
CA MET A 27 -20.30 3.00 -8.03
C MET A 27 -19.17 2.77 -9.04
N ARG A 28 -18.75 3.82 -9.76
CA ARG A 28 -17.64 3.74 -10.73
C ARG A 28 -16.28 4.04 -10.12
N THR A 29 -16.22 4.61 -8.91
CA THR A 29 -14.95 4.84 -8.22
C THR A 29 -14.44 3.51 -7.70
N PRO A 30 -13.20 3.10 -8.02
CA PRO A 30 -12.77 1.77 -7.61
C PRO A 30 -12.62 1.68 -6.09
N ARG A 31 -12.83 0.48 -5.55
CA ARG A 31 -13.14 0.30 -4.12
C ARG A 31 -12.01 0.72 -3.17
N LEU A 32 -10.75 0.66 -3.61
CA LEU A 32 -9.62 1.11 -2.79
C LEU A 32 -9.75 2.59 -2.43
N TRP A 33 -10.12 3.43 -3.40
CA TRP A 33 -10.35 4.85 -3.17
C TRP A 33 -11.51 5.12 -2.22
N GLN A 34 -12.56 4.31 -2.25
CA GLN A 34 -13.66 4.39 -1.28
C GLN A 34 -13.20 4.03 0.13
N ALA A 35 -12.35 3.00 0.25
CA ALA A 35 -11.77 2.59 1.54
C ALA A 35 -10.81 3.64 2.10
N LEU A 36 -10.05 4.32 1.24
CA LEU A 36 -9.13 5.38 1.66
C LEU A 36 -9.86 6.69 1.99
N GLY A 37 -10.91 7.04 1.25
CA GLY A 37 -11.71 8.27 1.45
C GLY A 37 -10.96 9.56 1.09
N SER A 38 -9.93 9.91 1.86
CA SER A 38 -9.04 11.04 1.61
C SER A 38 -7.66 10.76 2.21
N ARG A 39 -6.62 11.41 1.68
CA ARG A 39 -5.26 11.34 2.21
C ARG A 39 -4.60 12.70 2.21
N ARG A 40 -4.08 13.12 3.36
CA ARG A 40 -3.19 14.28 3.47
C ARG A 40 -1.75 13.78 3.30
N ILE A 41 -1.05 14.31 2.31
CA ILE A 41 0.32 13.92 1.99
C ILE A 41 1.23 15.10 2.33
N PRO A 42 1.98 15.06 3.45
CA PRO A 42 2.97 16.09 3.75
C PRO A 42 3.99 16.23 2.61
N LEU A 43 4.45 17.45 2.33
CA LEU A 43 5.46 17.67 1.28
C LEU A 43 6.78 16.96 1.62
N GLU A 44 7.10 16.86 2.91
CA GLU A 44 8.23 16.06 3.40
C GLU A 44 8.13 14.56 3.06
N ALA A 45 6.93 14.06 2.71
CA ALA A 45 6.70 12.68 2.31
C ALA A 45 6.88 12.47 0.80
N LEU A 46 7.03 13.53 0.00
CA LEU A 46 7.14 13.46 -1.46
C LEU A 46 8.58 13.57 -1.92
N SER A 47 8.95 12.74 -2.89
CA SER A 47 10.24 12.80 -3.58
C SER A 47 10.14 13.55 -4.90
N GLU A 48 9.02 13.41 -5.62
CA GLU A 48 8.86 13.97 -6.96
C GLU A 48 7.38 14.21 -7.29
N VAL A 49 7.12 15.16 -8.19
CA VAL A 49 5.82 15.31 -8.87
C VAL A 49 6.02 15.51 -10.37
N THR A 50 5.42 14.64 -11.17
CA THR A 50 5.55 14.59 -12.63
C THR A 50 4.21 14.82 -13.34
N VAL A 51 4.30 15.33 -14.57
CA VAL A 51 3.17 15.48 -15.48
C VAL A 51 3.50 14.76 -16.76
N THR A 52 2.68 13.79 -17.16
CA THR A 52 2.90 12.99 -18.36
C THR A 52 1.64 12.88 -19.20
N ALA A 53 1.79 12.63 -20.50
CA ALA A 53 0.66 12.38 -21.39
C ALA A 53 0.00 11.04 -21.04
N GLY A 54 -1.33 11.05 -20.91
CA GLY A 54 -2.15 9.87 -20.66
C GLY A 54 -2.80 9.32 -21.93
N LYS A 55 -3.72 8.36 -21.75
CA LYS A 55 -4.51 7.76 -22.84
C LYS A 55 -5.68 8.67 -23.22
N ARG A 56 -6.13 8.63 -24.49
CA ARG A 56 -7.38 9.29 -24.94
C ARG A 56 -7.43 10.80 -24.62
N ASN A 57 -6.38 11.53 -24.96
CA ASN A 57 -6.27 12.97 -24.69
C ASN A 57 -6.44 13.33 -23.21
N THR A 58 -5.77 12.58 -22.33
CA THR A 58 -5.69 12.88 -20.90
C THR A 58 -4.26 13.28 -20.53
N VAL A 59 -4.12 13.93 -19.39
CA VAL A 59 -2.84 14.21 -18.75
C VAL A 59 -2.84 13.56 -17.37
N ILE A 60 -1.69 13.03 -16.95
CA ILE A 60 -1.50 12.35 -15.67
C ILE A 60 -0.59 13.21 -14.83
N LEU A 61 -1.11 13.69 -13.70
CA LEU A 61 -0.31 14.25 -12.61
C LEU A 61 0.00 13.11 -11.64
N HIS A 62 1.28 12.86 -11.36
CA HIS A 62 1.73 11.76 -10.52
C HIS A 62 2.69 12.28 -9.45
N ALA A 63 2.34 12.09 -8.19
CA ALA A 63 3.24 12.35 -7.06
C ALA A 63 3.92 11.05 -6.63
N VAL A 64 5.19 11.12 -6.28
CA VAL A 64 5.97 9.95 -5.84
C VAL A 64 6.30 10.14 -4.37
N PRO A 65 5.81 9.27 -3.45
CA PRO A 65 6.22 9.32 -2.06
C PRO A 65 7.66 8.82 -1.92
N ARG A 66 8.40 9.39 -0.97
CA ARG A 66 9.73 8.91 -0.59
C ARG A 66 9.65 7.46 -0.09
N PRO A 67 10.68 6.63 -0.34
CA PRO A 67 10.76 5.29 0.26
C PRO A 67 10.56 5.35 1.78
N GLY A 68 9.69 4.48 2.32
CA GLY A 68 9.37 4.46 3.75
C GLY A 68 8.46 5.58 4.26
N ALA A 69 7.95 6.50 3.42
CA ALA A 69 7.10 7.60 3.87
C ALA A 69 5.61 7.23 3.98
N ASP A 70 5.12 6.34 3.11
CA ASP A 70 3.72 5.91 3.11
C ASP A 70 3.60 4.40 3.42
N PRO A 71 2.96 4.00 4.54
CA PRO A 71 2.76 2.60 4.87
C PRO A 71 1.96 1.82 3.83
N LEU A 72 1.03 2.46 3.12
CA LEU A 72 0.23 1.82 2.07
C LEU A 72 1.12 1.44 0.88
N MET A 73 1.99 2.37 0.44
CA MET A 73 2.89 2.12 -0.69
C MET A 73 4.02 1.17 -0.31
N GLU A 74 4.53 1.27 0.92
CA GLU A 74 5.53 0.34 1.46
C GLU A 74 4.97 -1.09 1.50
N ALA A 75 3.75 -1.28 2.03
CA ALA A 75 3.09 -2.58 2.04
C ALA A 75 2.76 -3.09 0.64
N ALA A 76 2.43 -2.21 -0.31
CA ALA A 76 2.16 -2.59 -1.69
C ALA A 76 3.41 -3.10 -2.41
N ALA A 77 4.60 -2.63 -2.02
CA ALA A 77 5.90 -3.00 -2.58
C ALA A 77 5.91 -3.01 -4.13
N GLY A 78 5.33 -1.97 -4.74
CA GLY A 78 5.25 -1.81 -6.20
C GLY A 78 4.27 -2.74 -6.94
N GLN A 79 3.51 -3.59 -6.23
CA GLN A 79 2.56 -4.53 -6.85
C GLN A 79 1.20 -3.92 -7.17
N LEU A 80 0.96 -2.66 -6.75
CA LEU A 80 -0.28 -1.97 -7.02
C LEU A 80 -0.34 -1.55 -8.50
N ARG A 81 -1.42 -1.94 -9.18
CA ARG A 81 -1.63 -1.52 -10.57
C ARG A 81 -1.77 -0.01 -10.65
N GLU A 82 -1.24 0.60 -11.72
CA GLU A 82 -1.37 2.04 -11.98
C GLU A 82 -2.80 2.57 -11.85
N ALA A 83 -3.78 1.78 -12.31
CA ALA A 83 -5.21 2.12 -12.23
C ALA A 83 -5.79 2.01 -10.81
N ARG A 84 -4.96 1.92 -9.77
CA ARG A 84 -5.32 1.93 -8.35
C ARG A 84 -4.36 2.75 -7.52
N ASP A 85 -3.39 3.37 -8.18
CA ASP A 85 -2.40 4.20 -7.52
C ASP A 85 -3.09 5.46 -6.95
N PRO A 86 -3.10 5.65 -5.62
CA PRO A 86 -3.72 6.80 -4.99
C PRO A 86 -3.00 8.12 -5.31
N TYR A 87 -1.75 8.07 -5.80
CA TYR A 87 -0.95 9.23 -6.14
C TYR A 87 -1.01 9.61 -7.63
N ARG A 88 -1.94 9.02 -8.40
CA ARG A 88 -2.16 9.38 -9.80
C ARG A 88 -3.50 10.07 -10.00
N LEU A 89 -3.44 11.32 -10.47
CA LEU A 89 -4.60 12.09 -10.89
C LEU A 89 -4.67 12.16 -12.40
N VAL A 90 -5.72 11.56 -12.99
CA VAL A 90 -6.00 11.64 -14.42
C VAL A 90 -6.90 12.83 -14.70
N LEU A 91 -6.47 13.73 -15.58
CA LEU A 91 -7.17 14.96 -15.96
C LEU A 91 -7.46 14.97 -17.48
N PRO A 92 -8.50 15.68 -17.95
CA PRO A 92 -8.63 16.00 -19.37
C PRO A 92 -7.39 16.72 -19.90
N GLY A 93 -6.98 16.45 -21.15
CA GLY A 93 -5.75 16.99 -21.74
C GLY A 93 -5.71 18.52 -21.80
N GLU A 94 -6.86 19.17 -21.93
CA GLU A 94 -7.02 20.63 -21.83
C GLU A 94 -6.56 21.21 -20.48
N ARG A 95 -6.51 20.40 -19.42
CA ARG A 95 -5.99 20.80 -18.10
C ARG A 95 -4.49 20.65 -17.96
N HIS A 96 -3.77 20.31 -19.02
CA HIS A 96 -2.30 20.18 -18.98
C HIS A 96 -1.61 21.44 -18.41
N PRO A 97 -1.95 22.68 -18.80
CA PRO A 97 -1.30 23.87 -18.22
C PRO A 97 -1.50 23.97 -16.70
N LEU A 98 -2.69 23.64 -16.21
CA LEU A 98 -3.01 23.64 -14.77
C LEU A 98 -2.26 22.52 -14.03
N ALA A 99 -2.18 21.32 -14.62
CA ALA A 99 -1.41 20.22 -14.06
C ALA A 99 0.08 20.54 -13.97
N SER A 100 0.65 21.17 -15.00
CA SER A 100 2.03 21.62 -15.02
C SER A 100 2.30 22.70 -13.97
N ALA A 101 1.44 23.71 -13.87
CA ALA A 101 1.57 24.77 -12.87
C ALA A 101 1.52 24.20 -11.44
N PHE A 102 0.58 23.29 -11.16
CA PHE A 102 0.48 22.60 -9.88
C PHE A 102 1.75 21.78 -9.57
N ALA A 103 2.25 21.02 -10.53
CA ALA A 103 3.46 20.21 -10.33
C ALA A 103 4.71 21.07 -10.06
N GLU A 104 4.86 22.20 -10.77
CA GLU A 104 5.93 23.17 -10.50
C GLU A 104 5.79 23.80 -9.11
N ALA A 105 4.57 24.17 -8.70
CA ALA A 105 4.31 24.74 -7.38
C ALA A 105 4.67 23.76 -6.25
N VAL A 106 4.32 22.48 -6.39
CA VAL A 106 4.70 21.44 -5.43
C VAL A 106 6.21 21.19 -5.46
N ARG A 107 6.82 21.04 -6.66
CA ARG A 107 8.27 20.84 -6.80
C ARG A 107 9.10 21.97 -6.18
N GLY A 108 8.64 23.21 -6.31
CA GLY A 108 9.28 24.38 -5.71
C GLY A 108 9.28 24.39 -4.18
N GLN A 109 8.50 23.54 -3.52
CA GLN A 109 8.41 23.42 -2.06
C GLN A 109 8.92 22.09 -1.51
N LEU A 110 9.44 21.20 -2.36
CA LEU A 110 10.07 19.97 -1.88
C LEU A 110 11.36 20.31 -1.11
N GLY A 111 11.54 19.68 0.05
CA GLY A 111 12.71 19.89 0.91
C GLY A 111 14.00 19.29 0.32
N PRO A 112 15.16 19.63 0.89
CA PRO A 112 16.46 19.10 0.43
C PRO A 112 16.55 17.57 0.52
N ASP A 113 15.80 16.95 1.44
CA ASP A 113 15.80 15.51 1.68
C ASP A 113 14.84 14.74 0.75
N ALA A 114 14.24 15.38 -0.26
CA ALA A 114 13.25 14.75 -1.14
C ALA A 114 13.80 13.52 -1.88
N ALA A 115 15.11 13.48 -2.15
CA ALA A 115 15.76 12.32 -2.77
C ALA A 115 16.09 11.19 -1.79
N GLU A 116 16.06 11.45 -0.48
CA GLU A 116 16.46 10.51 0.56
C GLU A 116 15.27 9.71 1.09
N PRO A 117 15.46 8.46 1.55
CA PRO A 117 14.43 7.71 2.26
C PRO A 117 13.87 8.49 3.46
N ALA A 118 12.59 8.35 3.73
CA ALA A 118 11.97 8.99 4.89
C ALA A 118 12.44 8.32 6.20
N PRO A 119 12.56 9.08 7.31
CA PRO A 119 12.94 8.54 8.62
C PRO A 119 11.87 7.62 9.24
N GLY A 120 10.70 7.53 8.61
CA GLY A 120 9.59 6.67 8.96
C GLY A 120 8.34 7.09 8.18
N PHE A 121 7.21 6.47 8.52
CA PHE A 121 5.94 6.84 7.92
C PHE A 121 5.54 8.25 8.32
N LEU A 122 5.34 9.10 7.30
CA LEU A 122 4.91 10.49 7.40
C LEU A 122 3.45 10.65 6.93
N VAL A 123 2.96 9.73 6.10
CA VAL A 123 1.57 9.69 5.64
C VAL A 123 0.73 8.88 6.61
N ASP A 124 -0.47 9.39 6.90
CA ASP A 124 -1.42 8.71 7.77
C ASP A 124 -1.74 7.29 7.27
N VAL A 125 -1.81 6.40 8.26
CA VAL A 125 -2.17 5.00 8.07
C VAL A 125 -3.65 4.93 7.68
N PRO A 126 -3.99 4.25 6.59
CA PRO A 126 -5.39 4.05 6.23
C PRO A 126 -6.08 3.18 7.28
N GLU A 127 -7.30 3.54 7.69
CA GLU A 127 -8.08 2.74 8.62
C GLU A 127 -8.43 1.38 7.99
N PRO A 128 -7.92 0.26 8.54
CA PRO A 128 -8.23 -1.04 7.98
C PRO A 128 -9.66 -1.44 8.36
N GLN A 129 -10.27 -2.27 7.52
CA GLN A 129 -11.45 -3.00 7.98
C GLN A 129 -11.07 -3.94 9.13
N ARG A 130 -11.92 -4.00 10.16
CA ARG A 130 -11.66 -4.81 11.37
C ARG A 130 -11.39 -6.28 11.05
N ASN A 131 -12.02 -6.80 10.00
CA ASN A 131 -11.91 -8.19 9.58
C ASN A 131 -11.78 -8.27 8.06
N LEU A 132 -10.68 -8.86 7.60
CA LEU A 132 -10.46 -9.25 6.21
C LEU A 132 -11.00 -10.66 6.00
N LYS A 133 -11.87 -10.85 5.01
CA LYS A 133 -12.30 -12.18 4.59
C LYS A 133 -11.35 -12.71 3.51
N ALA A 134 -10.39 -13.53 3.90
CA ALA A 134 -9.51 -14.28 3.00
C ALA A 134 -10.18 -15.59 2.54
N SER A 135 -9.55 -16.29 1.59
CA SER A 135 -10.09 -17.53 1.02
C SER A 135 -10.16 -18.65 2.06
N ASP A 136 -9.12 -18.72 2.90
CA ASP A 136 -8.90 -19.76 3.90
C ASP A 136 -9.08 -19.29 5.34
N ALA A 137 -9.29 -17.99 5.56
CA ALA A 137 -9.35 -17.40 6.89
C ALA A 137 -10.22 -16.14 6.97
N ARG A 138 -10.66 -15.80 8.18
CA ARG A 138 -10.95 -14.43 8.56
C ARG A 138 -9.75 -13.88 9.33
N VAL A 139 -9.15 -12.82 8.82
CA VAL A 139 -7.99 -12.15 9.44
C VAL A 139 -8.45 -10.90 10.17
N GLY A 140 -8.10 -10.78 11.45
CA GLY A 140 -8.40 -9.61 12.27
C GLY A 140 -7.13 -8.89 12.69
N PHE A 141 -7.23 -7.58 12.92
CA PHE A 141 -6.17 -6.78 13.55
C PHE A 141 -6.79 -5.81 14.56
N ASP A 142 -6.35 -5.92 15.82
CA ASP A 142 -6.88 -5.12 16.93
C ASP A 142 -5.93 -3.98 17.36
N GLY A 143 -4.83 -3.78 16.63
CA GLY A 143 -3.75 -2.83 17.00
C GLY A 143 -2.65 -3.45 17.88
N SER A 144 -2.86 -4.63 18.44
CA SER A 144 -1.90 -5.33 19.32
C SER A 144 -1.47 -6.70 18.79
N ALA A 145 -2.34 -7.36 18.02
CA ALA A 145 -2.10 -8.67 17.44
C ALA A 145 -2.90 -8.85 16.15
N VAL A 146 -2.39 -9.72 15.28
CA VAL A 146 -3.11 -10.24 14.12
C VAL A 146 -3.66 -11.61 14.47
N THR A 147 -4.94 -11.85 14.19
CA THR A 147 -5.59 -13.15 14.41
C THR A 147 -6.01 -13.78 13.10
N PHE A 148 -5.94 -15.11 13.04
CA PHE A 148 -6.46 -15.90 11.95
C PHE A 148 -7.50 -16.87 12.48
N HIS A 149 -8.72 -16.76 11.97
CA HIS A 149 -9.79 -17.71 12.20
C HIS A 149 -10.00 -18.55 10.95
N TRP A 150 -9.66 -19.84 11.00
CA TRP A 150 -9.62 -20.66 9.80
C TRP A 150 -11.02 -20.98 9.27
N SER A 151 -11.17 -20.91 7.95
CA SER A 151 -12.40 -21.25 7.25
C SER A 151 -12.54 -22.76 7.14
N ARG A 152 -13.66 -23.32 7.63
CA ARG A 152 -13.95 -24.76 7.55
C ARG A 152 -13.87 -25.32 6.12
N THR A 153 -14.23 -24.52 5.12
CA THR A 153 -14.28 -24.96 3.71
C THR A 153 -13.10 -24.46 2.88
N GLY A 154 -12.30 -23.53 3.42
CA GLY A 154 -11.19 -22.90 2.69
C GLY A 154 -9.81 -23.25 3.21
N ALA A 155 -9.69 -23.57 4.51
CA ALA A 155 -8.42 -23.90 5.13
C ALA A 155 -7.98 -25.33 4.77
N THR A 156 -6.67 -25.48 4.53
CA THR A 156 -6.06 -26.81 4.37
C THR A 156 -6.11 -27.60 5.68
N GLY A 157 -5.91 -28.92 5.59
CA GLY A 157 -5.83 -29.77 6.77
C GLY A 157 -4.74 -29.33 7.77
N THR A 158 -3.63 -28.77 7.28
CA THR A 158 -2.56 -28.23 8.12
C THR A 158 -3.06 -27.07 8.98
N LYS A 159 -3.68 -26.05 8.36
CA LYS A 159 -4.23 -24.90 9.08
C LYS A 159 -5.37 -25.30 10.01
N TRP A 160 -6.31 -26.09 9.51
CA TRP A 160 -7.47 -26.52 10.30
C TRP A 160 -7.06 -27.30 11.56
N LYS A 161 -6.08 -28.20 11.47
CA LYS A 161 -5.58 -28.96 12.62
C LYS A 161 -4.80 -28.11 13.62
N ALA A 162 -4.10 -27.07 13.16
CA ALA A 162 -3.36 -26.16 14.02
C ALA A 162 -4.27 -25.26 14.87
N GLY A 163 -5.55 -25.13 14.49
CA GLY A 163 -6.50 -24.23 15.15
C GLY A 163 -6.19 -22.76 14.89
N ASP A 164 -7.08 -21.88 15.35
CA ASP A 164 -6.96 -20.44 15.16
C ASP A 164 -5.63 -19.91 15.71
N GLN A 165 -5.01 -19.00 14.95
CA GLN A 165 -3.70 -18.45 15.29
C GLN A 165 -3.81 -17.01 15.79
N ARG A 166 -2.93 -16.63 16.71
CA ARG A 166 -2.75 -15.25 17.19
C ARG A 166 -1.28 -14.90 17.17
N TYR A 167 -0.95 -13.79 16.52
CA TYR A 167 0.40 -13.26 16.41
C TYR A 167 0.47 -11.88 17.05
N PRO A 168 1.01 -11.76 18.28
CA PRO A 168 1.27 -10.47 18.91
C PRO A 168 2.23 -9.63 18.07
N LEU A 169 2.02 -8.32 17.98
CA LEU A 169 2.95 -7.41 17.27
C LEU A 169 4.36 -7.47 17.84
N SER A 170 4.52 -7.81 19.13
CA SER A 170 5.82 -8.00 19.76
C SER A 170 6.64 -9.13 19.14
N GLU A 171 6.00 -10.10 18.50
CA GLU A 171 6.62 -11.25 17.83
C GLU A 171 6.81 -11.03 16.33
N LEU A 172 6.31 -9.93 15.77
CA LEU A 172 6.36 -9.64 14.35
C LEU A 172 7.50 -8.68 14.01
N GLY A 173 8.17 -8.97 12.90
CA GLY A 173 9.16 -8.11 12.25
C GLY A 173 8.63 -7.44 10.98
N GLY A 174 7.61 -7.98 10.34
CA GLY A 174 7.09 -7.40 9.10
C GLY A 174 5.80 -8.05 8.63
N VAL A 175 5.36 -7.59 7.47
CA VAL A 175 4.23 -8.17 6.74
C VAL A 175 4.57 -8.13 5.25
N GLU A 176 4.33 -9.24 4.57
CA GLU A 176 4.40 -9.36 3.13
C GLU A 176 2.99 -9.42 2.58
N TRP A 177 2.65 -8.47 1.71
CA TRP A 177 1.41 -8.48 0.95
C TRP A 177 1.72 -8.83 -0.51
N ARG A 178 1.02 -9.83 -1.03
CA ARG A 178 1.02 -10.17 -2.46
C ARG A 178 -0.35 -9.90 -3.06
N SER A 179 -0.35 -9.13 -4.13
CA SER A 179 -1.59 -8.70 -4.78
C SER A 179 -2.42 -9.90 -5.25
N PRO A 180 -3.73 -9.99 -4.89
CA PRO A 180 -4.62 -11.03 -5.41
C PRO A 180 -4.95 -10.89 -6.90
N GLU A 181 -4.43 -9.86 -7.56
CA GLU A 181 -4.71 -9.56 -8.97
C GLU A 181 -3.52 -9.80 -9.89
N GLY A 182 -2.37 -10.14 -9.32
CA GLY A 182 -1.17 -10.47 -10.09
C GLY A 182 -1.16 -11.93 -10.55
N PRO A 183 -0.17 -12.29 -11.39
CA PRO A 183 0.16 -13.69 -11.61
C PRO A 183 0.73 -14.30 -10.31
N GLY A 184 0.16 -15.43 -9.87
CA GLY A 184 0.58 -16.15 -8.66
C GLY A 184 -0.44 -16.15 -7.53
N ASP A 185 -0.10 -16.82 -6.44
CA ASP A 185 -0.97 -16.98 -5.28
C ASP A 185 -0.92 -15.72 -4.40
N GLY A 186 -1.96 -14.89 -4.49
CA GLY A 186 -2.15 -13.73 -3.62
C GLY A 186 -2.20 -14.16 -2.15
N HIS A 187 -1.54 -13.41 -1.28
CA HIS A 187 -1.51 -13.72 0.15
C HIS A 187 -1.18 -12.49 1.01
N LEU A 188 -1.58 -12.56 2.27
CA LEU A 188 -1.09 -11.69 3.34
C LEU A 188 -0.32 -12.58 4.31
N ARG A 189 0.99 -12.38 4.41
CA ARG A 189 1.88 -13.18 5.26
C ARG A 189 2.52 -12.30 6.33
N LEU A 190 2.42 -12.72 7.57
CA LEU A 190 3.16 -12.11 8.67
C LEU A 190 4.60 -12.63 8.66
N LEU A 191 5.54 -11.79 9.05
CA LEU A 191 6.95 -12.16 9.18
C LEU A 191 7.31 -12.17 10.68
N PRO A 192 7.25 -13.32 11.37
CA PRO A 192 7.70 -13.42 12.75
C PRO A 192 9.20 -13.15 12.89
N LEU A 193 9.61 -12.57 14.03
CA LEU A 193 11.03 -12.32 14.35
C LEU A 193 11.83 -13.61 14.52
N VAL A 194 11.19 -14.63 15.07
CA VAL A 194 11.75 -15.97 15.20
C VAL A 194 10.99 -16.85 14.21
N PRO A 195 11.62 -17.29 13.11
CA PRO A 195 11.00 -18.21 12.18
C PRO A 195 10.56 -19.46 12.93
N ARG A 196 9.28 -19.83 12.79
CA ARG A 196 8.82 -21.18 13.16
C ARG A 196 9.17 -22.11 11.99
N ASP A 197 9.42 -23.39 12.27
CA ASP A 197 9.91 -24.36 11.28
C ASP A 197 9.17 -24.27 9.94
N GLY A 198 9.92 -24.21 8.83
CA GLY A 198 9.39 -24.04 7.47
C GLY A 198 9.21 -22.57 7.07
N GLY A 199 10.31 -21.83 6.92
CA GLY A 199 10.37 -20.38 6.65
C GLY A 199 9.61 -19.87 5.40
N HIS A 200 10.02 -18.72 4.86
CA HIS A 200 9.32 -18.00 3.76
C HIS A 200 9.08 -18.82 2.47
N GLU A 201 9.59 -20.04 2.38
CA GLU A 201 9.43 -20.99 1.28
C GLU A 201 8.15 -21.84 1.37
N THR A 202 7.48 -21.87 2.53
CA THR A 202 6.20 -22.61 2.68
C THR A 202 5.14 -21.98 1.78
N ARG A 203 4.31 -22.80 1.11
CA ARG A 203 3.17 -22.29 0.34
C ARG A 203 2.17 -21.59 1.26
N ALA A 204 1.59 -20.48 0.80
CA ALA A 204 0.67 -19.67 1.63
C ALA A 204 -0.53 -20.46 2.17
N ASP A 205 -1.00 -21.49 1.46
CA ASP A 205 -2.10 -22.37 1.87
C ASP A 205 -1.72 -23.36 3.01
N HIS A 206 -0.43 -23.56 3.27
CA HIS A 206 0.09 -24.42 4.35
C HIS A 206 0.80 -23.64 5.47
N ASP A 207 1.02 -22.35 5.27
CA ASP A 207 1.70 -21.45 6.21
C ASP A 207 0.71 -20.86 7.25
N LEU A 208 0.94 -21.15 8.52
CA LEU A 208 0.10 -20.69 9.64
C LEU A 208 0.14 -19.17 9.85
N ALA A 209 1.18 -18.50 9.36
CA ALA A 209 1.35 -17.05 9.42
C ALA A 209 0.84 -16.33 8.16
N ALA A 210 0.20 -17.06 7.22
CA ALA A 210 -0.34 -16.50 6.00
C ALA A 210 -1.84 -16.74 5.84
N ALA A 211 -2.51 -15.82 5.15
CA ALA A 211 -3.85 -16.00 4.61
C ALA A 211 -3.82 -15.88 3.08
N VAL A 212 -4.57 -16.74 2.40
CA VAL A 212 -4.64 -16.77 0.94
C VAL A 212 -5.66 -15.76 0.44
N LEU A 213 -5.23 -14.86 -0.44
CA LEU A 213 -6.06 -13.86 -1.11
C LEU A 213 -6.35 -14.35 -2.53
N GLY A 214 -7.59 -14.20 -2.98
CA GLY A 214 -8.01 -14.69 -4.29
C GLY A 214 -9.28 -14.04 -4.79
N THR A 215 -9.84 -14.58 -5.87
CA THR A 215 -11.04 -14.02 -6.49
C THR A 215 -12.19 -13.95 -5.49
N GLY A 216 -12.65 -12.72 -5.20
CA GLY A 216 -13.75 -12.46 -4.26
C GLY A 216 -13.40 -12.54 -2.77
N HIS A 217 -12.14 -12.83 -2.42
CA HIS A 217 -11.69 -12.97 -1.04
C HIS A 217 -10.36 -12.23 -0.83
N GLY A 218 -10.33 -11.30 0.11
CA GLY A 218 -9.11 -10.58 0.42
C GLY A 218 -8.75 -9.52 -0.63
N ALA A 219 -9.76 -8.88 -1.21
CA ALA A 219 -9.58 -7.93 -2.30
C ALA A 219 -8.64 -6.77 -1.90
N VAL A 220 -7.98 -6.14 -2.88
CA VAL A 220 -6.96 -5.10 -2.64
C VAL A 220 -7.43 -3.99 -1.68
N HIS A 221 -8.69 -3.55 -1.81
CA HIS A 221 -9.29 -2.51 -0.96
C HIS A 221 -9.49 -2.88 0.51
N GLU A 222 -9.35 -4.16 0.85
CA GLU A 222 -9.45 -4.68 2.22
C GLU A 222 -8.08 -5.15 2.72
N SER A 223 -7.36 -5.94 1.90
CA SER A 223 -6.10 -6.56 2.30
C SER A 223 -4.92 -5.59 2.36
N LEU A 224 -4.84 -4.62 1.44
CA LEU A 224 -3.72 -3.68 1.41
C LEU A 224 -3.78 -2.67 2.57
N PRO A 225 -4.92 -2.03 2.89
CA PRO A 225 -5.02 -1.19 4.09
C PRO A 225 -4.73 -1.96 5.38
N LEU A 226 -5.14 -3.24 5.48
CA LEU A 226 -4.80 -4.08 6.62
C LEU A 226 -3.29 -4.32 6.72
N ALA A 227 -2.62 -4.65 5.60
CA ALA A 227 -1.17 -4.82 5.58
C ALA A 227 -0.45 -3.53 6.00
N ALA A 228 -0.88 -2.38 5.47
CA ALA A 228 -0.35 -1.06 5.81
C ALA A 228 -0.51 -0.76 7.31
N ALA A 229 -1.67 -1.07 7.89
CA ALA A 229 -1.94 -0.85 9.31
C ALA A 229 -1.09 -1.73 10.21
N VAL A 230 -0.93 -3.01 9.89
CA VAL A 230 -0.03 -3.92 10.62
C VAL A 230 1.41 -3.41 10.53
N LEU A 231 1.89 -3.07 9.33
CA LEU A 231 3.24 -2.55 9.11
C LEU A 231 3.51 -1.26 9.90
N ALA A 232 2.54 -0.33 9.91
CA ALA A 232 2.65 0.92 10.63
C ALA A 232 2.64 0.77 12.15
N ALA A 233 1.98 -0.27 12.67
CA ALA A 233 1.96 -0.55 14.10
C ALA A 233 3.27 -1.20 14.61
N LEU A 234 4.13 -1.72 13.71
CA LEU A 234 5.41 -2.29 14.10
C LEU A 234 6.41 -1.21 14.54
N PRO A 235 7.28 -1.48 15.53
CA PRO A 235 8.36 -0.57 15.92
C PRO A 235 9.31 -0.28 14.75
N ARG A 236 9.68 0.99 14.54
CA ARG A 236 10.51 1.43 13.40
C ARG A 236 11.79 0.59 13.21
N GLY A 237 12.56 0.38 14.28
CA GLY A 237 13.81 -0.39 14.24
C GLY A 237 13.67 -1.90 14.00
N ARG A 238 12.43 -2.39 13.84
CA ARG A 238 12.13 -3.81 13.66
C ARG A 238 11.51 -4.13 12.31
N ARG A 239 11.11 -3.12 11.54
CA ARG A 239 10.41 -3.32 10.26
C ARG A 239 11.34 -3.97 9.25
N LEU A 240 11.17 -5.28 9.09
CA LEU A 240 11.73 -6.04 8.00
C LEU A 240 10.85 -5.77 6.79
N THR A 241 11.32 -4.93 5.89
CA THR A 241 10.74 -4.87 4.54
C THR A 241 11.21 -6.13 3.82
N SER A 242 10.30 -6.81 3.12
CA SER A 242 10.68 -7.91 2.24
C SER A 242 11.52 -7.34 1.10
N ALA A 243 12.83 -7.24 1.32
CA ALA A 243 13.80 -6.78 0.34
C ALA A 243 13.87 -7.78 -0.83
N ARG A 244 12.97 -7.63 -1.80
CA ARG A 244 13.19 -8.07 -3.17
C ARG A 244 13.08 -6.86 -4.07
N GLY A 245 14.16 -6.10 -4.13
CA GLY A 245 14.23 -4.92 -4.98
C GLY A 245 15.48 -4.05 -4.80
N LEU A 246 16.64 -4.61 -4.46
CA LEU A 246 17.91 -3.91 -4.67
C LEU A 246 19.03 -4.96 -4.88
N LEU A 247 19.07 -5.54 -6.09
CA LEU A 247 20.34 -6.09 -6.57
C LEU A 247 21.16 -4.88 -7.04
N PRO A 248 22.39 -4.68 -6.55
CA PRO A 248 23.28 -3.68 -7.15
C PRO A 248 23.51 -4.06 -8.61
N ALA A 249 23.45 -3.06 -9.50
CA ALA A 249 23.78 -3.25 -10.91
C ALA A 249 25.17 -3.89 -11.03
N PRO A 250 25.37 -4.90 -11.91
CA PRO A 250 26.69 -5.44 -12.13
C PRO A 250 27.63 -4.34 -12.64
N PRO A 251 28.89 -4.31 -12.21
CA PRO A 251 29.85 -3.33 -12.70
C PRO A 251 30.02 -3.46 -14.22
N PRO A 252 30.32 -2.36 -14.93
CA PRO A 252 30.54 -2.40 -16.37
C PRO A 252 31.73 -3.33 -16.67
N LEU A 253 31.50 -4.26 -17.59
CA LEU A 253 32.56 -5.10 -18.15
C LEU A 253 33.50 -4.19 -18.95
N HIS A 254 34.77 -4.16 -18.55
CA HIS A 254 35.87 -3.62 -19.34
C HIS A 254 36.30 -4.61 -20.41
#